data_AF-A0A970GFD9-F1
#
_entry.id   AF-A0A970GFD9-F1
#
_cell.length_a   1.000
_cell.length_b   1.000
_cell.length_c   1.000
_cell.angle_alpha   90.00
_cell.angle_beta   90.00
_cell.angle_gamma   90.00
#
_symmetry.space_group_name_H-M   'P 1'
#
loop_
_entity.id
_entity.type
_entity.pdbx_description
1 polymer ?
#
loop_
_entity_poly.entity_id
_entity_poly.type
_entity_poly.pdbx_seq_one_letter_code
_entity_poly.pdbx_strand_id
1 'polypeptide(L)'
;MNHEHLSLLSFGFLVILALSGNPSLASQEGAGENPARAADELLLEETMQALYSFDFAKADARSAEMLIRFPDHYLAHFTRVQYLWWMIITQPHDKRLEEEFYQRLERSLSALKPLAGKEAAPRQNFYFINLYAMQARLFLTKKEYLRTIFSLKNCIDQIEATLGKEQAYLPFFLSSGMYNYMLEYARQKYSFLALYTLLYPPGDMKLGLEQLHIAARSDHFIWRTEARYLLMKIYQDLEQQPEKALPLVRALLEEHPSNLIFRWHYVKILEMMGKKEKAGEERLVLLRATYQATGLNESQHHHLRQVFGE
;
A
#
# COMPACT_ATOMS: atom_id res chain seq x y z
N MET A 1 3.47 5.20 29.57
CA MET A 1 3.76 4.39 28.37
C MET A 1 3.42 5.27 27.18
N ASN A 2 4.43 5.73 26.44
CA ASN A 2 4.31 6.97 25.65
C ASN A 2 3.59 6.78 24.32
N HIS A 3 2.97 7.87 23.82
CA HIS A 3 2.28 7.92 22.52
C HIS A 3 3.19 7.54 21.35
N GLU A 4 4.51 7.72 21.47
CA GLU A 4 5.51 7.32 20.48
C GLU A 4 5.38 5.84 20.07
N HIS A 5 5.02 4.94 21.00
CA HIS A 5 4.79 3.52 20.67
C HIS A 5 3.53 3.28 19.82
N LEU A 6 2.57 4.20 19.78
CA LEU A 6 1.48 4.13 18.80
C LEU A 6 1.93 4.52 17.39
N SER A 7 3.01 5.31 17.20
CA SER A 7 3.45 5.70 15.83
C SER A 7 3.92 4.49 15.00
N LEU A 8 4.69 3.58 15.60
CA LEU A 8 5.17 2.34 14.97
C LEU A 8 4.06 1.28 14.80
N LEU A 9 3.00 1.33 15.62
CA LEU A 9 1.87 0.39 15.58
C LEU A 9 0.69 0.86 14.73
N SER A 10 0.47 2.18 14.60
CA SER A 10 -0.58 2.76 13.73
C SER A 10 -0.27 2.60 12.25
N PHE A 11 1.02 2.59 11.88
CA PHE A 11 1.47 2.25 10.53
C PHE A 11 1.98 0.81 10.37
N GLY A 12 2.13 0.06 11.46
CA GLY A 12 2.14 -1.42 11.47
C GLY A 12 3.41 -2.11 10.96
N PHE A 13 4.60 -1.71 11.45
CA PHE A 13 5.88 -2.13 10.85
C PHE A 13 6.37 -3.56 11.20
N LEU A 14 5.49 -4.56 11.10
CA LEU A 14 5.85 -5.99 11.18
C LEU A 14 4.97 -6.92 10.29
N VAL A 15 4.17 -6.36 9.40
CA VAL A 15 3.32 -7.09 8.44
C VAL A 15 3.51 -6.46 7.06
N ILE A 16 3.66 -7.30 6.03
CA ILE A 16 4.02 -6.87 4.67
C ILE A 16 2.81 -6.17 3.97
N LEU A 17 3.11 -5.23 3.05
CA LEU A 17 2.37 -4.81 1.82
C LEU A 17 1.51 -3.50 1.73
N ALA A 18 1.34 -3.11 0.44
CA ALA A 18 0.40 -2.19 -0.23
C ALA A 18 1.02 -0.89 -0.86
N LEU A 19 0.75 -0.47 -2.13
CA LEU A 19 0.07 -1.17 -3.28
C LEU A 19 0.30 -0.80 -4.81
N SER A 20 -0.67 -0.18 -5.57
CA SER A 20 -1.21 -0.61 -6.93
C SER A 20 -0.55 -0.08 -8.27
N GLY A 21 -1.14 -0.24 -9.51
CA GLY A 21 -0.44 -0.03 -10.83
C GLY A 21 -1.18 0.05 -12.20
N ASN A 22 -0.89 1.07 -13.06
CA ASN A 22 -0.75 1.06 -14.58
C ASN A 22 0.14 2.26 -15.06
N PRO A 23 0.58 2.50 -16.32
CA PRO A 23 1.14 1.66 -17.43
C PRO A 23 2.56 2.11 -17.98
N SER A 24 3.32 1.28 -18.75
CA SER A 24 3.97 1.55 -20.09
C SER A 24 4.92 0.44 -20.62
N LEU A 25 4.37 -0.68 -21.11
CA LEU A 25 5.08 -1.61 -22.03
C LEU A 25 4.06 -2.43 -22.85
N ALA A 26 3.07 -1.74 -23.43
CA ALA A 26 1.84 -2.32 -23.99
C ALA A 26 2.04 -2.98 -25.37
N SER A 27 2.95 -3.95 -25.49
CA SER A 27 3.34 -4.50 -26.80
C SER A 27 3.65 -6.01 -26.87
N GLN A 28 3.32 -6.81 -25.82
CA GLN A 28 3.43 -8.29 -25.90
C GLN A 28 2.26 -9.13 -25.33
N GLU A 29 1.24 -8.58 -24.66
CA GLU A 29 -0.02 -9.33 -24.33
C GLU A 29 -1.01 -9.38 -25.53
N GLY A 30 -0.52 -9.74 -26.72
CA GLY A 30 -1.24 -9.56 -27.99
C GLY A 30 -2.02 -10.78 -28.51
N ALA A 31 -3.09 -11.23 -27.85
CA ALA A 31 -4.03 -12.21 -28.42
C ALA A 31 -5.43 -12.23 -27.74
N GLY A 32 -6.24 -11.19 -27.96
CA GLY A 32 -7.67 -11.19 -27.58
C GLY A 32 -8.01 -10.43 -26.31
N GLU A 33 -7.78 -9.12 -26.29
CA GLU A 33 -8.24 -8.25 -25.20
C GLU A 33 -9.77 -8.17 -25.17
N ASN A 34 -10.37 -8.62 -24.06
CA ASN A 34 -11.79 -8.40 -23.78
C ASN A 34 -12.02 -6.92 -23.41
N PRO A 35 -12.92 -6.17 -24.09
CA PRO A 35 -13.18 -4.77 -23.77
C PRO A 35 -13.61 -4.51 -22.32
N ALA A 36 -14.19 -5.50 -21.63
CA ALA A 36 -14.45 -5.42 -20.19
C ALA A 36 -13.13 -5.25 -19.39
N ARG A 37 -12.13 -6.10 -19.64
CA ARG A 37 -10.83 -6.07 -18.93
C ARG A 37 -10.14 -4.70 -19.03
N ALA A 38 -10.18 -4.07 -20.20
CA ALA A 38 -9.60 -2.74 -20.38
C ALA A 38 -10.33 -1.65 -19.56
N ALA A 39 -11.66 -1.76 -19.45
CA ALA A 39 -12.47 -0.83 -18.65
C ALA A 39 -12.35 -1.06 -17.13
N ASP A 40 -12.19 -2.32 -16.72
CA ASP A 40 -11.88 -2.75 -15.36
C ASP A 40 -10.57 -2.12 -14.84
N GLU A 41 -9.49 -2.21 -15.63
CA GLU A 41 -8.17 -1.68 -15.26
C GLU A 41 -8.18 -0.14 -15.17
N LEU A 42 -8.82 0.53 -16.13
CA LEU A 42 -9.00 2.00 -16.11
C LEU A 42 -9.73 2.51 -14.85
N LEU A 43 -10.80 1.83 -14.41
CA LEU A 43 -11.55 2.26 -13.22
C LEU A 43 -10.75 2.08 -11.92
N LEU A 44 -9.87 1.08 -11.84
CA LEU A 44 -8.89 0.99 -10.75
C LEU A 44 -7.92 2.17 -10.79
N GLU A 45 -7.38 2.52 -11.96
CA GLU A 45 -6.45 3.65 -12.10
C GLU A 45 -7.07 5.00 -11.74
N GLU A 46 -8.29 5.27 -12.23
CA GLU A 46 -9.02 6.49 -11.89
C GLU A 46 -9.31 6.57 -10.38
N THR A 47 -9.58 5.43 -9.74
CA THR A 47 -9.74 5.34 -8.27
C THR A 47 -8.44 5.65 -7.55
N MET A 48 -7.32 5.01 -7.94
CA MET A 48 -6.03 5.19 -7.27
C MET A 48 -5.44 6.58 -7.46
N GLN A 49 -5.55 7.17 -8.65
CA GLN A 49 -5.13 8.56 -8.87
C GLN A 49 -5.97 9.53 -8.04
N ALA A 50 -7.27 9.29 -7.88
CA ALA A 50 -8.13 10.09 -7.00
C ALA A 50 -7.70 9.97 -5.52
N LEU A 51 -7.41 8.75 -5.04
CA LEU A 51 -6.91 8.51 -3.68
C LEU A 51 -5.59 9.26 -3.41
N TYR A 52 -4.61 9.17 -4.32
CA TYR A 52 -3.35 9.93 -4.15
C TYR A 52 -3.55 11.44 -4.25
N SER A 53 -4.52 11.89 -5.04
CA SER A 53 -4.89 13.31 -5.13
C SER A 53 -5.69 13.81 -3.91
N PHE A 54 -5.99 12.94 -2.93
CA PHE A 54 -6.90 13.19 -1.79
C PHE A 54 -8.36 13.51 -2.18
N ASP A 55 -8.77 13.13 -3.39
CA ASP A 55 -10.13 13.26 -3.89
C ASP A 55 -10.95 12.00 -3.55
N PHE A 56 -11.33 11.89 -2.28
CA PHE A 56 -12.10 10.73 -1.79
C PHE A 56 -13.51 10.68 -2.40
N ALA A 57 -14.10 11.80 -2.80
CA ALA A 57 -15.40 11.82 -3.47
C ALA A 57 -15.33 11.17 -4.86
N LYS A 58 -14.30 11.48 -5.66
CA LYS A 58 -14.04 10.78 -6.93
C LYS A 58 -13.66 9.32 -6.70
N ALA A 59 -12.84 9.00 -5.70
CA ALA A 59 -12.45 7.61 -5.42
C ALA A 59 -13.66 6.74 -4.99
N ASP A 60 -14.59 7.29 -4.19
CA ASP A 60 -15.85 6.62 -3.84
C ASP A 60 -16.67 6.36 -5.11
N ALA A 61 -16.88 7.39 -5.94
CA ALA A 61 -17.65 7.28 -7.18
C ALA A 61 -17.07 6.30 -8.20
N ARG A 62 -15.75 6.31 -8.42
CA ARG A 62 -15.06 5.41 -9.37
C ARG A 62 -15.08 3.95 -8.86
N SER A 63 -14.80 3.73 -7.57
CA SER A 63 -14.86 2.38 -6.96
C SER A 63 -16.29 1.84 -6.86
N ALA A 64 -17.29 2.71 -6.72
CA ALA A 64 -18.71 2.33 -6.78
C ALA A 64 -19.17 2.01 -8.23
N GLU A 65 -18.75 2.80 -9.23
CA GLU A 65 -19.04 2.51 -10.64
C GLU A 65 -18.52 1.12 -11.04
N MET A 66 -17.30 0.80 -10.62
CA MET A 66 -16.66 -0.50 -10.81
C MET A 66 -17.48 -1.65 -10.19
N LEU A 67 -18.00 -1.47 -8.97
CA LEU A 67 -18.88 -2.45 -8.31
C LEU A 67 -20.25 -2.61 -8.97
N ILE A 68 -20.77 -1.56 -9.62
CA ILE A 68 -22.05 -1.60 -10.34
C ILE A 68 -21.89 -2.33 -11.68
N ARG A 69 -20.78 -2.09 -12.38
CA ARG A 69 -20.50 -2.65 -13.70
C ARG A 69 -20.05 -4.11 -13.66
N PHE A 70 -19.25 -4.47 -12.65
CA PHE A 70 -18.60 -5.79 -12.56
C PHE A 70 -18.78 -6.42 -11.16
N PRO A 71 -20.03 -6.63 -10.70
CA PRO A 71 -20.37 -6.89 -9.30
C PRO A 71 -19.75 -8.16 -8.70
N ASP A 72 -19.47 -9.17 -9.53
CA ASP A 72 -18.88 -10.44 -9.11
C ASP A 72 -17.38 -10.57 -9.44
N HIS A 73 -16.78 -9.56 -10.10
CA HIS A 73 -15.38 -9.61 -10.51
C HIS A 73 -14.45 -9.22 -9.34
N TYR A 74 -13.38 -9.99 -9.13
CA TYR A 74 -12.45 -9.76 -8.02
C TYR A 74 -11.88 -8.34 -8.01
N LEU A 75 -11.62 -7.78 -9.21
CA LEU A 75 -10.99 -6.47 -9.36
C LEU A 75 -11.91 -5.32 -8.91
N ALA A 76 -13.23 -5.48 -9.03
CA ALA A 76 -14.18 -4.50 -8.53
C ALA A 76 -14.20 -4.44 -7.00
N HIS A 77 -14.19 -5.60 -6.36
CA HIS A 77 -14.08 -5.69 -4.91
C HIS A 77 -12.72 -5.22 -4.39
N PHE A 78 -11.62 -5.54 -5.09
CA PHE A 78 -10.29 -5.02 -4.79
C PHE A 78 -10.23 -3.48 -4.90
N THR A 79 -10.80 -2.90 -5.95
CA THR A 79 -10.86 -1.44 -6.13
C THR A 79 -11.64 -0.75 -5.01
N ARG A 80 -12.70 -1.40 -4.49
CA ARG A 80 -13.40 -0.91 -3.29
C ARG A 80 -12.56 -1.04 -2.01
N VAL A 81 -11.84 -2.15 -1.84
CA VAL A 81 -10.91 -2.38 -0.72
C VAL A 81 -9.83 -1.29 -0.66
N GLN A 82 -9.33 -0.83 -1.81
CA GLN A 82 -8.41 0.31 -1.89
C GLN A 82 -9.01 1.59 -1.32
N TYR A 83 -10.19 2.00 -1.80
CA TYR A 83 -10.87 3.19 -1.27
C TYR A 83 -11.13 3.07 0.24
N LEU A 84 -11.69 1.94 0.69
CA LEU A 84 -12.03 1.73 2.10
C LEU A 84 -10.79 1.73 3.01
N TRP A 85 -9.62 1.29 2.54
CA TRP A 85 -8.38 1.42 3.32
C TRP A 85 -8.03 2.88 3.63
N TRP A 86 -8.12 3.76 2.62
CA TRP A 86 -7.86 5.19 2.77
C TRP A 86 -8.89 5.87 3.68
N MET A 87 -10.12 5.40 3.67
CA MET A 87 -11.14 5.86 4.61
C MET A 87 -10.85 5.38 6.04
N ILE A 88 -10.43 4.12 6.26
CA ILE A 88 -10.06 3.60 7.60
C ILE A 88 -8.88 4.37 8.21
N ILE A 89 -7.82 4.69 7.45
CA ILE A 89 -6.66 5.42 7.97
C ILE A 89 -6.92 6.92 8.18
N THR A 90 -8.01 7.47 7.64
CA THR A 90 -8.42 8.87 7.87
C THR A 90 -9.61 9.02 8.83
N GLN A 91 -10.36 7.92 9.08
CA GLN A 91 -11.46 7.79 10.03
C GLN A 91 -11.27 6.54 10.89
N PRO A 92 -10.23 6.50 11.76
CA PRO A 92 -10.01 5.35 12.61
C PRO A 92 -11.20 5.10 13.53
N HIS A 93 -11.50 3.81 13.75
CA HIS A 93 -12.57 3.31 14.62
C HIS A 93 -14.02 3.40 14.10
N ASP A 94 -14.29 3.84 12.86
CA ASP A 94 -15.60 3.54 12.26
C ASP A 94 -15.66 2.06 11.83
N LYS A 95 -16.28 1.25 12.68
CA LYS A 95 -16.50 -0.18 12.47
C LYS A 95 -17.24 -0.50 11.18
N ARG A 96 -18.08 0.41 10.64
CA ARG A 96 -18.77 0.19 9.37
C ARG A 96 -17.79 0.14 8.20
N LEU A 97 -16.75 0.97 8.24
CA LEU A 97 -15.68 0.96 7.24
C LEU A 97 -14.85 -0.33 7.38
N GLU A 98 -14.49 -0.75 8.60
CA GLU A 98 -13.80 -2.03 8.86
C GLU A 98 -14.63 -3.24 8.37
N GLU A 99 -15.96 -3.21 8.58
CA GLU A 99 -16.88 -4.27 8.19
C GLU A 99 -17.14 -4.30 6.67
N GLU A 100 -17.35 -3.16 6.00
CA GLU A 100 -17.44 -3.14 4.51
C GLU A 100 -16.10 -3.60 3.92
N PHE A 101 -14.98 -3.11 4.43
CA PHE A 101 -13.63 -3.47 3.97
C PHE A 101 -13.41 -4.97 4.04
N TYR A 102 -13.70 -5.59 5.19
CA TYR A 102 -13.58 -7.03 5.37
C TYR A 102 -14.50 -7.81 4.42
N GLN A 103 -15.76 -7.40 4.27
CA GLN A 103 -16.71 -8.04 3.35
C GLN A 103 -16.25 -7.94 1.89
N ARG A 104 -15.75 -6.79 1.44
CA ARG A 104 -15.23 -6.61 0.08
C ARG A 104 -13.98 -7.44 -0.15
N LEU A 105 -13.07 -7.49 0.83
CA LEU A 105 -11.85 -8.28 0.78
C LEU A 105 -12.16 -9.78 0.66
N GLU A 106 -13.04 -10.32 1.52
CA GLU A 106 -13.42 -11.75 1.46
C GLU A 106 -14.16 -12.11 0.17
N ARG A 107 -14.99 -11.21 -0.38
CA ARG A 107 -15.59 -11.43 -1.70
C ARG A 107 -14.54 -11.39 -2.81
N SER A 108 -13.59 -10.45 -2.77
CA SER A 108 -12.49 -10.37 -3.76
C SER A 108 -11.63 -11.65 -3.74
N LEU A 109 -11.22 -12.11 -2.56
CA LEU A 109 -10.53 -13.40 -2.39
C LEU A 109 -11.39 -14.56 -2.92
N SER A 110 -12.70 -14.54 -2.71
CA SER A 110 -13.58 -15.65 -3.10
C SER A 110 -13.92 -15.67 -4.59
N ALA A 111 -13.95 -14.52 -5.26
CA ALA A 111 -14.00 -14.41 -6.72
C ALA A 111 -12.66 -14.78 -7.38
N LEU A 112 -11.54 -14.59 -6.68
CA LEU A 112 -10.20 -14.94 -7.17
C LEU A 112 -9.83 -16.41 -6.94
N LYS A 113 -10.32 -17.06 -5.87
CA LYS A 113 -10.09 -18.49 -5.52
C LYS A 113 -10.26 -19.48 -6.70
N PRO A 114 -11.33 -19.41 -7.53
CA PRO A 114 -11.49 -20.30 -8.69
C PRO A 114 -10.43 -20.14 -9.79
N LEU A 115 -9.66 -19.05 -9.75
CA LEU A 115 -8.60 -18.72 -10.72
C LEU A 115 -7.19 -19.10 -10.20
N ALA A 116 -7.09 -19.69 -9.00
CA ALA A 116 -5.83 -20.15 -8.42
C ALA A 116 -5.38 -21.49 -9.03
N GLY A 117 -4.06 -21.69 -9.16
CA GLY A 117 -3.48 -22.94 -9.63
C GLY A 117 -2.13 -22.73 -10.31
N LYS A 118 -1.63 -23.77 -11.00
CA LYS A 118 -0.40 -23.66 -11.80
C LYS A 118 -0.56 -22.75 -13.02
N GLU A 119 -1.76 -22.72 -13.58
CA GLU A 119 -2.14 -21.90 -14.74
C GLU A 119 -2.64 -20.49 -14.35
N ALA A 120 -2.54 -20.11 -13.06
CA ALA A 120 -2.96 -18.79 -12.61
C ALA A 120 -2.08 -17.69 -13.20
N ALA A 121 -2.69 -16.73 -13.88
CA ALA A 121 -2.00 -15.63 -14.52
C ALA A 121 -1.17 -14.82 -13.50
N PRO A 122 0.01 -14.28 -13.86
CA PRO A 122 0.85 -13.51 -12.94
C PRO A 122 0.10 -12.40 -12.19
N ARG A 123 -0.79 -11.70 -12.91
CA ARG A 123 -1.72 -10.69 -12.39
C ARG A 123 -2.64 -11.22 -11.27
N GLN A 124 -3.18 -12.44 -11.41
CA GLN A 124 -4.06 -13.05 -10.39
C GLN A 124 -3.28 -13.36 -9.11
N ASN A 125 -2.09 -13.95 -9.23
CA ASN A 125 -1.20 -14.21 -8.09
C ASN A 125 -0.83 -12.90 -7.36
N PHE A 126 -0.57 -11.83 -8.10
CA PHE A 126 -0.33 -10.51 -7.52
C PHE A 126 -1.54 -9.96 -6.74
N TYR A 127 -2.77 -10.14 -7.22
CA TYR A 127 -3.95 -9.74 -6.45
C TYR A 127 -4.19 -10.64 -5.22
N PHE A 128 -3.85 -11.93 -5.25
CA PHE A 128 -3.86 -12.77 -4.03
C PHE A 128 -2.91 -12.23 -2.97
N ILE A 129 -1.65 -11.98 -3.34
CA ILE A 129 -0.62 -11.38 -2.46
C ILE A 129 -1.17 -10.09 -1.82
N ASN A 130 -1.73 -9.19 -2.64
CA ASN A 130 -2.22 -7.89 -2.17
C ASN A 130 -3.59 -7.93 -1.46
N LEU A 131 -4.31 -9.03 -1.50
CA LEU A 131 -5.51 -9.24 -0.66
C LEU A 131 -5.11 -9.83 0.71
N TYR A 132 -4.27 -10.87 0.74
CA TYR A 132 -3.77 -11.46 1.99
C TYR A 132 -2.95 -10.47 2.82
N ALA A 133 -2.16 -9.62 2.16
CA ALA A 133 -1.60 -8.37 2.68
C ALA A 133 -2.58 -7.57 3.56
N MET A 134 -3.66 -7.11 2.94
CA MET A 134 -4.62 -6.18 3.52
C MET A 134 -5.47 -6.85 4.60
N GLN A 135 -5.70 -8.16 4.45
CA GLN A 135 -6.31 -9.03 5.46
C GLN A 135 -5.43 -9.11 6.73
N ALA A 136 -4.14 -9.39 6.56
CA ALA A 136 -3.18 -9.44 7.66
C ALA A 136 -3.04 -8.08 8.37
N ARG A 137 -3.01 -6.99 7.59
CA ARG A 137 -2.91 -5.61 8.10
C ARG A 137 -4.13 -5.19 8.90
N LEU A 138 -5.34 -5.51 8.44
CA LEU A 138 -6.59 -5.32 9.20
C LEU A 138 -6.59 -6.12 10.51
N PHE A 139 -6.21 -7.40 10.47
CA PHE A 139 -6.15 -8.20 11.69
C PHE A 139 -5.08 -7.69 12.66
N LEU A 140 -3.98 -7.11 12.18
CA LEU A 140 -2.96 -6.49 13.03
C LEU A 140 -3.51 -5.25 13.75
N THR A 141 -4.18 -4.33 13.06
CA THR A 141 -4.75 -3.13 13.72
C THR A 141 -5.79 -3.51 14.78
N LYS A 142 -6.53 -4.59 14.55
CA LYS A 142 -7.51 -5.18 15.49
C LYS A 142 -6.88 -6.11 16.55
N LYS A 143 -5.56 -6.32 16.52
CA LYS A 143 -4.77 -7.19 17.43
C LYS A 143 -5.17 -8.68 17.37
N GLU A 144 -5.74 -9.12 16.26
CA GLU A 144 -6.20 -10.50 15.99
C GLU A 144 -5.02 -11.39 15.52
N TYR A 145 -3.93 -11.44 16.29
CA TYR A 145 -2.61 -11.94 15.87
C TYR A 145 -2.59 -13.32 15.19
N LEU A 146 -3.41 -14.28 15.63
CA LEU A 146 -3.48 -15.61 15.01
C LEU A 146 -4.00 -15.52 13.56
N ARG A 147 -4.97 -14.65 13.29
CA ARG A 147 -5.49 -14.41 11.94
C ARG A 147 -4.50 -13.60 11.11
N THR A 148 -3.78 -12.66 11.72
CA THR A 148 -2.65 -11.96 11.09
C THR A 148 -1.59 -12.96 10.59
N ILE A 149 -1.17 -13.91 11.42
CA ILE A 149 -0.17 -14.93 11.06
C ILE A 149 -0.69 -15.84 9.93
N PHE A 150 -1.95 -16.30 9.99
CA PHE A 150 -2.54 -17.12 8.92
C PHE A 150 -2.60 -16.36 7.59
N SER A 151 -2.99 -15.09 7.61
CA SER A 151 -3.06 -14.22 6.43
C SER A 151 -1.67 -13.94 5.86
N LEU A 152 -0.68 -13.67 6.73
CA LEU A 152 0.73 -13.55 6.36
C LEU A 152 1.26 -14.83 5.70
N LYS A 153 0.94 -16.02 6.24
CA LYS A 153 1.37 -17.30 5.67
C LYS A 153 0.82 -17.49 4.25
N ASN A 154 -0.49 -17.29 4.06
CA ASN A 154 -1.11 -17.35 2.73
C ASN A 154 -0.52 -16.32 1.76
N CYS A 155 -0.15 -15.13 2.25
CA CYS A 155 0.54 -14.13 1.45
C CYS A 155 1.94 -14.60 1.02
N ILE A 156 2.72 -15.13 1.97
CA ILE A 156 4.10 -15.61 1.73
C ILE A 156 4.10 -16.78 0.74
N ASP A 157 3.20 -17.76 0.92
CA ASP A 157 3.01 -18.89 -0.01
C ASP A 157 2.79 -18.41 -1.47
N GLN A 158 2.05 -17.31 -1.65
CA GLN A 158 1.77 -16.71 -2.95
C GLN A 158 2.97 -15.91 -3.49
N ILE A 159 3.72 -15.21 -2.63
CA ILE A 159 4.96 -14.53 -3.04
C ILE A 159 5.97 -15.57 -3.53
N GLU A 160 6.18 -16.66 -2.80
CA GLU A 160 7.12 -17.73 -3.15
C GLU A 160 6.78 -18.40 -4.48
N ALA A 161 5.49 -18.56 -4.79
CA ALA A 161 5.03 -19.02 -6.11
C ALA A 161 5.33 -18.02 -7.26
N THR A 162 5.79 -16.80 -6.95
CA THR A 162 6.09 -15.71 -7.91
C THR A 162 7.54 -15.23 -7.91
N LEU A 163 8.38 -15.64 -6.94
CA LEU A 163 9.80 -15.30 -6.92
C LEU A 163 10.51 -15.79 -8.19
N GLY A 164 11.41 -14.97 -8.74
CA GLY A 164 12.11 -15.26 -9.99
C GLY A 164 11.27 -15.02 -11.25
N LYS A 165 10.01 -14.58 -11.14
CA LYS A 165 9.12 -14.24 -12.26
C LYS A 165 8.96 -12.74 -12.47
N GLU A 166 9.76 -11.91 -11.80
CA GLU A 166 9.63 -10.45 -11.79
C GLU A 166 9.82 -9.83 -13.19
N GLN A 167 10.63 -10.45 -14.05
CA GLN A 167 10.78 -10.01 -15.45
C GLN A 167 9.58 -10.38 -16.34
N ALA A 168 8.82 -11.43 -15.98
CA ALA A 168 7.60 -11.82 -16.69
C ALA A 168 6.37 -11.00 -16.25
N TYR A 169 6.41 -10.42 -15.04
CA TYR A 169 5.39 -9.52 -14.53
C TYR A 169 6.04 -8.54 -13.55
N LEU A 170 6.46 -7.38 -14.06
CA LEU A 170 7.14 -6.31 -13.33
C LEU A 170 6.54 -5.92 -11.95
N PRO A 171 5.22 -5.97 -11.72
CA PRO A 171 4.66 -5.66 -10.40
C PRO A 171 5.17 -6.56 -9.28
N PHE A 172 5.66 -7.78 -9.60
CA PHE A 172 6.25 -8.65 -8.58
C PHE A 172 7.52 -8.06 -7.95
N PHE A 173 8.21 -7.09 -8.58
CA PHE A 173 9.33 -6.38 -7.92
C PHE A 173 8.90 -5.65 -6.62
N LEU A 174 7.62 -5.29 -6.47
CA LEU A 174 7.07 -4.80 -5.20
C LEU A 174 6.99 -5.92 -4.16
N SER A 175 6.40 -7.06 -4.52
CA SER A 175 6.13 -8.16 -3.58
C SER A 175 7.39 -8.94 -3.21
N SER A 176 8.27 -9.22 -4.17
CA SER A 176 9.58 -9.84 -3.91
C SER A 176 10.50 -8.87 -3.17
N GLY A 177 10.50 -7.58 -3.54
CA GLY A 177 11.29 -6.55 -2.87
C GLY A 177 10.91 -6.38 -1.39
N MET A 178 9.61 -6.27 -1.11
CA MET A 178 9.09 -6.24 0.26
C MET A 178 9.35 -7.55 1.02
N TYR A 179 9.23 -8.72 0.39
CA TYR A 179 9.51 -10.01 1.03
C TYR A 179 10.99 -10.14 1.42
N ASN A 180 11.90 -9.93 0.46
CA ASN A 180 13.34 -10.02 0.66
C ASN A 180 13.82 -9.08 1.76
N TYR A 181 13.31 -7.85 1.79
CA TYR A 181 13.63 -6.90 2.86
C TYR A 181 12.99 -7.29 4.20
N MET A 182 11.67 -7.51 4.24
CA MET A 182 10.94 -7.65 5.51
C MET A 182 11.22 -8.97 6.23
N LEU A 183 11.44 -10.08 5.51
CA LEU A 183 11.72 -11.38 6.12
C LEU A 183 13.07 -11.36 6.84
N GLU A 184 14.10 -10.80 6.19
CA GLU A 184 15.44 -10.68 6.76
C GLU A 184 15.51 -9.60 7.86
N TYR A 185 14.85 -8.44 7.66
CA TYR A 185 14.70 -7.45 8.73
C TYR A 185 14.00 -8.05 9.96
N ALA A 186 12.95 -8.86 9.77
CA ALA A 186 12.25 -9.51 10.86
C ALA A 186 13.13 -10.53 11.59
N ARG A 187 13.92 -11.32 10.84
CA ARG A 187 14.88 -12.29 11.38
C ARG A 187 15.97 -11.63 12.24
N GLN A 188 16.49 -10.48 11.78
CA GLN A 188 17.50 -9.71 12.53
C GLN A 188 16.93 -8.97 13.74
N LYS A 189 15.73 -8.37 13.61
CA LYS A 189 15.17 -7.45 14.61
C LYS A 189 14.38 -8.15 15.72
N TYR A 190 13.76 -9.30 15.43
CA TYR A 190 12.83 -9.98 16.33
C TYR A 190 13.20 -11.45 16.50
N SER A 191 14.04 -11.75 17.50
CA SER A 191 14.59 -13.10 17.74
C SER A 191 13.53 -14.20 17.89
N PHE A 192 12.31 -13.86 18.32
CA PHE A 192 11.18 -14.80 18.42
C PHE A 192 10.56 -15.18 17.06
N LEU A 193 10.76 -14.36 16.02
CA LEU A 193 10.36 -14.66 14.64
C LEU A 193 11.44 -15.40 13.86
N ALA A 194 12.70 -15.39 14.31
CA ALA A 194 13.81 -16.01 13.59
C ALA A 194 13.54 -17.50 13.24
N LEU A 195 12.97 -18.28 14.18
CA LEU A 195 12.60 -19.68 13.91
C LEU A 195 11.47 -19.81 12.86
N TYR A 196 10.52 -18.87 12.82
CA TYR A 196 9.47 -18.82 11.81
C TYR A 196 10.01 -18.45 10.42
N THR A 197 11.02 -17.58 10.34
CA THR A 197 11.66 -17.20 9.07
C THR A 197 12.43 -18.35 8.41
N LEU A 198 12.82 -19.40 9.17
CA LEU A 198 13.48 -20.60 8.64
C LEU A 198 12.54 -21.57 7.91
N LEU A 199 11.22 -21.32 7.91
CA LEU A 199 10.24 -22.12 7.16
C LEU A 199 10.13 -21.70 5.68
N TYR A 200 10.84 -20.64 5.29
CA TYR A 200 10.70 -19.94 4.03
C TYR A 200 12.10 -19.71 3.39
N PRO A 201 12.21 -19.52 2.07
CA PRO A 201 13.42 -19.04 1.41
C PRO A 201 14.02 -17.82 2.13
N PRO A 202 15.36 -17.76 2.30
CA PRO A 202 15.99 -16.64 3.00
C PRO A 202 15.86 -15.34 2.19
N GLY A 203 15.45 -14.27 2.86
CA GLY A 203 15.43 -12.93 2.27
C GLY A 203 16.81 -12.27 2.27
N ASP A 204 17.01 -11.32 1.36
CA ASP A 204 18.19 -10.44 1.30
C ASP A 204 17.73 -8.98 1.30
N MET A 205 18.09 -8.20 2.33
CA MET A 205 17.70 -6.79 2.43
C MET A 205 18.24 -5.92 1.29
N LYS A 206 19.44 -6.21 0.77
CA LYS A 206 20.04 -5.46 -0.34
C LYS A 206 19.30 -5.77 -1.64
N LEU A 207 19.01 -7.04 -1.92
CA LEU A 207 18.16 -7.44 -3.04
C LEU A 207 16.76 -6.83 -2.92
N GLY A 208 16.19 -6.82 -1.71
CA GLY A 208 14.87 -6.24 -1.44
C GLY A 208 14.81 -4.75 -1.77
N LEU A 209 15.80 -3.97 -1.34
CA LEU A 209 15.95 -2.57 -1.74
C LEU A 209 16.14 -2.42 -3.25
N GLU A 210 16.99 -3.23 -3.88
CA GLU A 210 17.25 -3.16 -5.33
C GLU A 210 15.99 -3.43 -6.16
N GLN A 211 15.20 -4.45 -5.78
CA GLN A 211 13.91 -4.77 -6.39
C GLN A 211 12.88 -3.64 -6.20
N LEU A 212 12.76 -3.08 -5.00
CA LEU A 212 11.91 -1.90 -4.76
C LEU A 212 12.38 -0.67 -5.55
N HIS A 213 13.69 -0.47 -5.72
CA HIS A 213 14.24 0.60 -6.56
C HIS A 213 13.98 0.39 -8.06
N ILE A 214 13.82 -0.85 -8.52
CA ILE A 214 13.35 -1.14 -9.89
C ILE A 214 11.88 -0.71 -10.01
N ALA A 215 11.01 -1.13 -9.08
CA ALA A 215 9.61 -0.72 -9.07
C ALA A 215 9.42 0.81 -8.95
N ALA A 216 10.27 1.50 -8.17
CA ALA A 216 10.27 2.96 -8.01
C ALA A 216 10.76 3.75 -9.23
N ARG A 217 11.18 3.04 -10.30
CA ARG A 217 11.48 3.58 -11.63
C ARG A 217 10.55 3.03 -12.72
N SER A 218 9.51 2.27 -12.37
CA SER A 218 8.55 1.76 -13.33
C SER A 218 7.81 2.91 -14.01
N ASP A 219 7.58 2.82 -15.33
CA ASP A 219 6.76 3.81 -16.06
C ASP A 219 5.30 3.82 -15.56
N HIS A 220 4.88 2.69 -15.00
CA HIS A 220 3.63 2.45 -14.29
C HIS A 220 3.49 3.40 -13.07
N PHE A 221 2.69 4.47 -13.20
CA PHE A 221 2.62 5.57 -12.24
C PHE A 221 2.31 5.13 -10.81
N ILE A 222 1.30 4.29 -10.62
CA ILE A 222 0.87 3.86 -9.29
C ILE A 222 1.94 2.93 -8.66
N TRP A 223 2.58 2.00 -9.40
CA TRP A 223 3.62 1.12 -8.80
C TRP A 223 4.83 1.96 -8.39
N ARG A 224 5.15 2.97 -9.21
CA ARG A 224 6.21 3.93 -8.95
C ARG A 224 5.91 4.74 -7.69
N THR A 225 4.69 5.27 -7.53
CA THR A 225 4.21 5.93 -6.31
C THR A 225 4.36 5.00 -5.09
N GLU A 226 3.91 3.75 -5.19
CA GLU A 226 3.83 2.85 -4.04
C GLU A 226 5.21 2.26 -3.68
N ALA A 227 6.07 1.96 -4.66
CA ALA A 227 7.46 1.60 -4.42
C ALA A 227 8.25 2.76 -3.79
N ARG A 228 8.02 4.01 -4.25
CA ARG A 228 8.61 5.21 -3.63
C ARG A 228 8.12 5.40 -2.20
N TYR A 229 6.82 5.19 -1.93
CA TYR A 229 6.26 5.26 -0.60
C TYR A 229 6.81 4.16 0.33
N LEU A 230 6.90 2.91 -0.13
CA LEU A 230 7.47 1.79 0.63
C LEU A 230 8.96 2.00 0.93
N LEU A 231 9.77 2.42 -0.05
CA LEU A 231 11.17 2.80 0.15
C LEU A 231 11.32 3.98 1.12
N MET A 232 10.45 5.00 1.00
CA MET A 232 10.44 6.15 1.90
C MET A 232 10.16 5.69 3.33
N LYS A 233 9.16 4.82 3.55
CA LYS A 233 8.83 4.24 4.87
C LYS A 233 9.96 3.38 5.41
N ILE A 234 10.63 2.57 4.57
CA ILE A 234 11.81 1.78 4.97
C ILE A 234 12.95 2.70 5.43
N TYR A 235 13.33 3.69 4.62
CA TYR A 235 14.43 4.62 4.95
C TYR A 235 14.10 5.55 6.11
N GLN A 236 12.84 5.97 6.26
CA GLN A 236 12.41 6.81 7.37
C GLN A 236 12.31 6.01 8.68
N ASP A 237 11.52 4.94 8.71
CA ASP A 237 11.10 4.33 9.97
C ASP A 237 12.07 3.23 10.44
N LEU A 238 12.67 2.45 9.51
CA LEU A 238 13.51 1.29 9.85
C LEU A 238 15.01 1.60 9.80
N GLU A 239 15.46 2.13 8.66
CA GLU A 239 16.87 2.42 8.40
C GLU A 239 17.33 3.74 9.05
N GLN A 240 16.39 4.60 9.48
CA GLN A 240 16.63 5.91 10.11
C GLN A 240 17.59 6.81 9.31
N GLN A 241 17.43 6.79 7.98
CA GLN A 241 18.24 7.51 6.99
C GLN A 241 17.36 8.50 6.21
N PRO A 242 17.00 9.65 6.82
CA PRO A 242 16.12 10.64 6.20
C PRO A 242 16.70 11.24 4.90
N GLU A 243 18.02 11.19 4.70
CA GLU A 243 18.72 11.56 3.46
C GLU A 243 18.24 10.73 2.26
N LYS A 244 17.99 9.42 2.45
CA LYS A 244 17.46 8.53 1.41
C LYS A 244 15.94 8.66 1.25
N ALA A 245 15.22 8.97 2.33
CA ALA A 245 13.77 9.17 2.29
C ALA A 245 13.38 10.51 1.62
N LEU A 246 14.18 11.56 1.79
CA LEU A 246 13.97 12.91 1.24
C LEU A 246 13.70 12.98 -0.28
N PRO A 247 14.51 12.37 -1.17
CA PRO A 247 14.24 12.42 -2.62
C PRO A 247 12.95 11.66 -3.00
N LEU A 248 12.60 10.60 -2.27
CA LEU A 248 11.42 9.79 -2.53
C LEU A 248 10.14 10.57 -2.19
N VAL A 249 10.09 11.18 -0.99
CA VAL A 249 8.92 11.98 -0.58
C VAL A 249 8.73 13.25 -1.42
N ARG A 250 9.83 13.80 -1.98
CA ARG A 250 9.75 14.88 -2.96
C ARG A 250 9.11 14.43 -4.26
N ALA A 251 9.59 13.33 -4.85
CA ALA A 251 9.00 12.78 -6.07
C ALA A 251 7.50 12.45 -5.88
N LEU A 252 7.10 11.96 -4.70
CA LEU A 252 5.70 11.74 -4.33
C LEU A 252 4.86 13.04 -4.26
N LEU A 253 5.44 14.15 -3.81
CA LEU A 253 4.79 15.47 -3.76
C LEU A 253 4.85 16.23 -5.09
N GLU A 254 5.79 15.89 -5.96
CA GLU A 254 5.86 16.38 -7.34
C GLU A 254 4.79 15.72 -8.22
N GLU A 255 4.53 14.42 -8.04
CA GLU A 255 3.44 13.69 -8.71
C GLU A 255 2.06 13.93 -8.06
N HIS A 256 1.98 14.06 -6.73
CA HIS A 256 0.73 14.16 -5.97
C HIS A 256 0.76 15.31 -4.93
N PRO A 257 0.81 16.58 -5.35
CA PRO A 257 1.06 17.74 -4.47
C PRO A 257 -0.01 18.02 -3.41
N SER A 258 -1.25 17.57 -3.63
CA SER A 258 -2.36 17.66 -2.68
C SER A 258 -2.32 16.57 -1.60
N ASN A 259 -1.42 15.59 -1.69
CA ASN A 259 -1.40 14.45 -0.78
C ASN A 259 -0.95 14.85 0.63
N LEU A 260 -1.88 14.86 1.58
CA LEU A 260 -1.62 15.30 2.95
C LEU A 260 -0.72 14.31 3.71
N ILE A 261 -0.81 13.01 3.43
CA ILE A 261 0.04 11.97 4.04
C ILE A 261 1.49 12.11 3.56
N PHE A 262 1.72 12.28 2.25
CA PHE A 262 3.07 12.49 1.72
C PHE A 262 3.67 13.81 2.24
N ARG A 263 2.86 14.87 2.41
CA ARG A 263 3.35 16.14 2.99
C ARG A 263 3.65 16.03 4.49
N TRP A 264 2.86 15.27 5.25
CA TRP A 264 3.19 14.92 6.63
C TRP A 264 4.50 14.15 6.73
N HIS A 265 4.68 13.13 5.89
CA HIS A 265 5.96 12.41 5.80
C HIS A 265 7.12 13.36 5.46
N TYR A 266 6.94 14.32 4.56
CA TYR A 266 7.97 15.31 4.23
C TYR A 266 8.33 16.19 5.45
N VAL A 267 7.34 16.65 6.22
CA VAL A 267 7.56 17.38 7.48
C VAL A 267 8.37 16.52 8.46
N LYS A 268 7.96 15.27 8.74
CA LYS A 268 8.69 14.41 9.69
C LYS A 268 10.12 14.10 9.22
N ILE A 269 10.34 13.92 7.91
CA ILE A 269 11.69 13.73 7.34
C ILE A 269 12.55 15.00 7.52
N LEU A 270 11.99 16.20 7.31
CA LEU A 270 12.70 17.47 7.58
C LEU A 270 13.05 17.63 9.07
N GLU A 271 12.15 17.23 9.98
CA GLU A 271 12.39 17.23 11.43
C GLU A 271 13.55 16.29 11.82
N MET A 272 13.59 15.07 11.25
CA MET A 272 14.70 14.12 11.44
C MET A 272 16.05 14.67 10.94
N MET A 273 16.04 15.45 9.85
CA MET A 273 17.24 16.15 9.35
C MET A 273 17.58 17.42 10.14
N GLY A 274 16.87 17.74 11.22
CA GLY A 274 17.06 18.97 12.01
C GLY A 274 16.66 20.27 11.30
N LYS A 275 15.97 20.20 10.16
CA LYS A 275 15.61 21.36 9.30
C LYS A 275 14.35 22.07 9.82
N LYS A 276 14.37 22.45 11.10
CA LYS A 276 13.22 22.91 11.89
C LYS A 276 12.41 24.05 11.26
N GLU A 277 13.09 25.05 10.70
CA GLU A 277 12.47 26.19 10.04
C GLU A 277 11.58 25.73 8.87
N LYS A 278 12.16 25.06 7.87
CA LYS A 278 11.40 24.53 6.74
C LYS A 278 10.38 23.45 7.13
N ALA A 279 10.64 22.66 8.16
CA ALA A 279 9.64 21.74 8.70
C ALA A 279 8.40 22.49 9.22
N GLY A 280 8.60 23.62 9.91
CA GLY A 280 7.53 24.52 10.34
C GLY A 280 6.75 25.13 9.17
N GLU A 281 7.45 25.60 8.13
CA GLU A 281 6.81 26.12 6.90
C GLU A 281 5.90 25.07 6.24
N GLU A 282 6.42 23.87 5.97
CA GLU A 282 5.67 22.78 5.34
C GLU A 282 4.54 22.27 6.24
N ARG A 283 4.70 22.31 7.57
CA ARG A 283 3.63 21.98 8.54
C ARG A 283 2.50 23.01 8.51
N LEU A 284 2.80 24.30 8.36
CA LEU A 284 1.77 25.33 8.17
C LEU A 284 1.04 25.18 6.82
N VAL A 285 1.74 24.78 5.75
CA VAL A 285 1.13 24.43 4.46
C VAL A 285 0.23 23.20 4.59
N LEU A 286 0.69 22.14 5.25
CA LEU A 286 -0.07 20.92 5.53
C LEU A 286 -1.37 21.21 6.31
N LEU A 287 -1.27 21.95 7.41
CA LEU A 287 -2.43 22.31 8.23
C LEU A 287 -3.42 23.17 7.43
N ARG A 288 -2.95 24.16 6.67
CA ARG A 288 -3.81 24.97 5.78
C ARG A 288 -4.52 24.13 4.73
N ALA A 289 -3.81 23.23 4.05
CA ALA A 289 -4.39 22.31 3.08
C ALA A 289 -5.45 21.39 3.74
N THR A 290 -5.17 20.92 4.96
CA THR A 290 -6.11 20.08 5.74
C THR A 290 -7.38 20.83 6.16
N TYR A 291 -7.29 22.16 6.37
CA TYR A 291 -8.46 23.02 6.58
C TYR A 291 -9.25 23.32 5.29
N GLN A 292 -8.61 23.23 4.11
CA GLN A 292 -9.20 23.60 2.81
C GLN A 292 -9.68 22.38 1.99
N ALA A 293 -9.34 21.16 2.41
CA ALA A 293 -9.66 19.93 1.68
C ALA A 293 -11.15 19.56 1.77
N THR A 294 -11.96 20.06 0.83
CA THR A 294 -13.42 19.83 0.74
C THR A 294 -13.85 18.38 0.51
N GLY A 295 -12.91 17.47 0.21
CA GLY A 295 -13.14 16.03 0.10
C GLY A 295 -13.12 15.29 1.44
N LEU A 296 -12.93 15.99 2.57
CA LEU A 296 -12.90 15.42 3.91
C LEU A 296 -14.22 15.70 4.67
N ASN A 297 -14.66 14.77 5.51
CA ASN A 297 -15.71 15.03 6.49
C ASN A 297 -15.15 15.60 7.82
N GLU A 298 -16.03 16.01 8.73
CA GLU A 298 -15.63 16.61 10.01
C GLU A 298 -14.74 15.68 10.86
N SER A 299 -14.98 14.36 10.84
CA SER A 299 -14.17 13.38 11.55
C SER A 299 -12.75 13.29 10.97
N GLN A 300 -12.61 13.28 9.64
CA GLN A 300 -11.33 13.32 8.94
C GLN A 300 -10.58 14.62 9.23
N HIS A 301 -11.26 15.77 9.13
CA HIS A 301 -10.67 17.07 9.50
C HIS A 301 -10.22 17.10 10.96
N HIS A 302 -10.95 16.50 11.90
CA HIS A 302 -10.54 16.40 13.30
C HIS A 302 -9.31 15.50 13.47
N HIS A 303 -9.39 14.25 13.02
CA HIS A 303 -8.33 13.26 13.17
C HIS A 303 -7.01 13.70 12.51
N LEU A 304 -7.06 14.15 11.25
CA LEU A 304 -5.86 14.56 10.53
C LEU A 304 -5.22 15.82 11.14
N ARG A 305 -6.00 16.76 11.70
CA ARG A 305 -5.43 17.91 12.42
C ARG A 305 -4.72 17.52 13.72
N GLN A 306 -5.09 16.42 14.36
CA GLN A 306 -4.33 15.87 15.50
C GLN A 306 -3.02 15.25 15.00
N VAL A 307 -3.08 14.32 14.06
CA VAL A 307 -1.89 13.62 13.49
C VAL A 307 -0.89 14.58 12.85
N PHE A 308 -1.36 15.68 12.25
CA PHE A 308 -0.53 16.71 11.62
C PHE A 308 -0.17 17.88 12.56
N GLY A 309 -0.71 17.89 13.78
CA GLY A 309 -0.34 18.82 14.86
C GLY A 309 0.86 18.33 15.70
N GLU A 310 1.03 17.01 15.81
CA GLU A 310 2.09 16.28 16.55
C GLU A 310 3.41 16.09 15.75
#